data_AF-A0A2H0YRA3-F1
#
_entry.id   AF-A0A2H0YRA3-F1
#
_cell.length_a   1.000
_cell.length_b   1.000
_cell.length_c   1.000
_cell.angle_alpha   90.00
_cell.angle_beta   90.00
_cell.angle_gamma   90.00
#
_symmetry.space_group_name_H-M   'P 1'
#
loop_
_entity.id
_entity.type
_entity.pdbx_description
1 polymer ?
#
loop_
_entity_poly.entity_id
_entity_poly.type
_entity_poly.pdbx_seq_one_letter_code
_entity_poly.pdbx_strand_id
1 'polypeptide(L)'
;MVDRAQQFKPGDFSHGQVHEFLVAYGKQGGNPDLLQAAIEDQKLMTRLVNFWEQGGYEATIDQKNARAIMGKNFLGVEEAIQHFKLQPSEQAISRLKEIPFSESVLRECKNTHILIADLGLSIIGVKSRVDRNLFYSKEDAWYTNQAFAQKEGEVTWRLIRKDIVPSSTSKTWQQQQALITAVEETPEARAMVYTNILYYLVHGSRLFSSVYARCSDLGSGGCRVCVGGFGSEGLSVGGSDGNYLGGLGLAAARK
;
A
#
# COMPACT_ATOMS: atom_id res chain seq x y z
N MET A 1 -2.15 12.46 15.93
CA MET A 1 -1.19 12.10 16.99
C MET A 1 -0.34 10.99 16.41
N VAL A 2 0.96 11.23 16.23
CA VAL A 2 1.90 10.17 15.83
C VAL A 2 2.00 9.24 17.04
N ASP A 3 1.69 7.96 16.83
CA ASP A 3 1.80 6.94 17.86
C ASP A 3 3.27 6.90 18.33
N ARG A 4 3.52 7.25 19.59
CA ARG A 4 4.87 7.16 20.16
C ARG A 4 5.20 5.68 20.22
N ALA A 5 6.20 5.24 19.47
CA ALA A 5 6.79 3.92 19.62
C ALA A 5 6.98 3.64 21.12
N GLN A 6 6.48 2.49 21.57
CA GLN A 6 6.52 2.09 22.96
C GLN A 6 7.99 2.08 23.41
N GLN A 7 8.34 2.95 24.38
CA GLN A 7 9.69 2.98 24.92
C GLN A 7 9.89 1.77 25.84
N PHE A 8 10.68 0.82 25.39
CA PHE A 8 11.15 -0.30 26.20
C PHE A 8 12.19 0.18 27.21
N LYS A 9 12.08 -0.30 28.45
CA LYS A 9 13.02 -0.04 29.54
C LYS A 9 14.16 -1.08 29.49
N PRO A 10 15.33 -0.77 30.08
CA PRO A 10 16.45 -1.73 30.13
C PRO A 10 16.07 -3.10 30.70
N GLY A 11 15.12 -3.16 31.64
CA GLY A 11 14.63 -4.40 32.24
C GLY A 11 13.70 -5.24 31.36
N ASP A 12 13.28 -4.73 30.19
CA ASP A 12 12.42 -5.46 29.25
C ASP A 12 13.22 -6.47 28.40
N PHE A 13 14.56 -6.35 28.40
CA PHE A 13 15.46 -7.26 27.70
C PHE A 13 16.15 -8.19 28.70
N SER A 14 16.02 -9.50 28.49
CA SER A 14 16.74 -10.48 29.30
C SER A 14 18.25 -10.47 28.99
N HIS A 15 19.08 -10.82 29.97
CA HIS A 15 20.52 -11.02 29.75
C HIS A 15 20.81 -12.02 28.62
N GLY A 16 19.95 -13.04 28.44
CA GLY A 16 20.05 -13.99 27.33
C GLY A 16 19.88 -13.33 25.97
N GLN A 17 18.85 -12.50 25.80
CA GLN A 17 18.61 -11.77 24.55
C GLN A 17 19.76 -10.81 24.20
N VAL A 18 20.30 -10.10 25.20
CA VAL A 18 21.45 -9.21 25.00
C VAL A 18 22.67 -10.01 24.53
N HIS A 19 22.95 -11.15 25.18
CA HIS A 19 24.08 -12.00 24.80
C HIS A 19 23.92 -12.61 23.39
N GLU A 20 22.75 -13.16 23.09
CA GLU A 20 22.44 -13.74 21.77
C GLU A 20 22.59 -12.71 20.65
N PHE A 21 22.12 -11.48 20.87
CA PHE A 21 22.29 -10.38 19.92
C PHE A 21 23.77 -10.11 19.64
N LEU A 22 24.59 -9.95 20.68
CA LEU A 22 26.02 -9.66 20.53
C LEU A 22 26.76 -10.78 19.79
N VAL A 23 26.44 -12.04 20.09
CA VAL A 23 27.01 -13.21 19.40
C VAL A 23 26.59 -13.23 17.93
N ALA A 24 25.31 -13.00 17.63
CA ALA A 24 24.81 -12.95 16.26
C ALA A 24 25.46 -11.81 15.46
N TYR A 25 25.55 -10.61 16.06
CA TYR A 25 26.21 -9.44 15.48
C TYR A 25 27.67 -9.73 15.11
N GLY A 26 28.45 -10.28 16.04
CA GLY A 26 29.85 -10.64 15.79
C GLY A 26 30.02 -11.73 14.70
N LYS A 27 29.15 -12.75 14.68
CA LYS A 27 29.18 -13.82 13.65
C LYS A 27 28.95 -13.29 12.23
N GLN A 28 28.20 -12.20 12.08
CA GLN A 28 27.97 -11.53 10.79
C GLN A 28 29.05 -10.48 10.46
N GLY A 29 30.14 -10.43 11.21
CA GLY A 29 31.24 -9.47 11.00
C GLY A 29 30.98 -8.09 11.61
N GLY A 30 30.03 -7.98 12.53
CA GLY A 30 29.73 -6.73 13.25
C GLY A 30 30.93 -6.21 14.04
N ASN A 31 31.24 -4.92 13.88
CA ASN A 31 32.32 -4.25 14.59
C ASN A 31 31.84 -3.76 15.98
N PRO A 32 32.43 -4.23 17.10
CA PRO A 32 32.10 -3.75 18.45
C PRO A 32 32.21 -2.24 18.61
N ASP A 33 33.15 -1.58 17.93
CA ASP A 33 33.35 -0.13 18.02
C ASP A 33 32.17 0.64 17.41
N LEU A 34 31.57 0.11 16.33
CA LEU A 34 30.37 0.70 15.73
C LEU A 34 29.15 0.52 16.64
N LEU A 35 29.06 -0.60 17.35
CA LEU A 35 28.00 -0.84 18.32
C LEU A 35 28.14 0.10 19.51
N GLN A 36 29.37 0.32 20.00
CA GLN A 36 29.65 1.26 21.07
C GLN A 36 29.33 2.70 20.64
N ALA A 37 29.71 3.10 19.43
CA ALA A 37 29.36 4.40 18.87
C ALA A 37 27.83 4.61 18.79
N ALA A 38 27.07 3.56 18.46
CA ALA A 38 25.61 3.61 18.50
C ALA A 38 25.06 3.84 19.89
N ILE A 39 25.63 3.17 20.91
CA ILE A 39 25.20 3.31 22.30
C ILE A 39 25.45 4.74 22.80
N GLU A 40 26.56 5.37 22.38
CA GLU A 40 26.96 6.71 22.80
C GLU A 40 26.24 7.84 22.05
N ASP A 41 25.84 7.60 20.78
CA ASP A 41 25.12 8.57 19.96
C ASP A 41 23.63 8.22 19.82
N GLN A 42 22.78 8.95 20.54
CA GLN A 42 21.33 8.79 20.49
C GLN A 42 20.76 8.90 19.06
N LYS A 43 21.32 9.76 18.19
CA LYS A 43 20.86 9.89 16.80
C LYS A 43 21.22 8.64 16.00
N LEU A 44 22.42 8.09 16.19
CA LEU A 44 22.82 6.86 15.53
C LEU A 44 21.97 5.67 16.00
N MET A 45 21.73 5.53 17.31
CA MET A 45 20.83 4.51 17.86
C MET A 45 19.42 4.65 17.27
N THR A 46 18.88 5.87 17.20
CA THR A 46 17.55 6.12 16.62
C THR A 46 17.50 5.68 15.16
N ARG A 47 18.56 5.91 14.37
CA ARG A 47 18.63 5.43 12.98
C ARG A 47 18.67 3.90 12.88
N LEU A 48 19.41 3.23 13.76
CA LEU A 48 19.50 1.76 13.80
C LEU A 48 18.15 1.12 14.18
N VAL A 49 17.49 1.66 15.21
CA VAL A 49 16.15 1.21 15.61
C VAL A 49 15.18 1.35 14.45
N ASN A 50 15.13 2.53 13.81
CA ASN A 50 14.26 2.76 12.65
C ASN A 50 14.57 1.80 11.50
N PHE A 51 15.84 1.53 11.22
CA PHE A 51 16.26 0.58 10.19
C PHE A 51 15.72 -0.83 10.47
N TRP A 52 15.84 -1.31 11.72
CA TRP A 52 15.32 -2.62 12.10
C TRP A 52 13.79 -2.68 12.14
N GLU A 53 13.12 -1.63 12.62
CA GLU A 53 11.66 -1.52 12.59
C GLU A 53 11.12 -1.54 11.15
N GLN A 54 11.90 -1.05 10.19
CA GLN A 54 11.60 -1.10 8.75
C GLN A 54 12.06 -2.39 8.08
N GLY A 55 12.44 -3.42 8.84
CA GLY A 55 12.88 -4.72 8.31
C GLY A 55 14.22 -4.66 7.58
N GLY A 56 15.07 -3.69 7.91
CA GLY A 56 16.37 -3.49 7.26
C GLY A 56 16.28 -2.84 5.87
N TYR A 57 15.16 -2.19 5.56
CA TYR A 57 14.97 -1.50 4.29
C TYR A 57 15.58 -0.10 4.30
N GLU A 58 16.21 0.28 3.19
CA GLU A 58 16.64 1.66 2.93
C GLU A 58 16.19 2.10 1.53
N ALA A 59 15.53 3.26 1.44
CA ALA A 59 15.07 3.80 0.17
C ALA A 59 16.22 4.22 -0.77
N THR A 60 16.04 3.92 -2.05
CA THR A 60 16.96 4.32 -3.13
C THR A 60 16.91 5.84 -3.39
N ILE A 61 17.91 6.36 -4.10
CA ILE A 61 17.91 7.78 -4.52
C ILE A 61 16.67 8.09 -5.37
N ASP A 62 16.30 7.19 -6.28
CA ASP A 62 15.14 7.35 -7.15
C ASP A 62 13.83 7.43 -6.37
N GLN A 63 13.68 6.59 -5.34
CA GLN A 63 12.51 6.64 -4.46
C GLN A 63 12.47 7.93 -3.63
N LYS A 64 13.62 8.40 -3.13
CA LYS A 64 13.71 9.69 -2.43
C LYS A 64 13.30 10.85 -3.36
N ASN A 65 13.74 10.83 -4.61
CA ASN A 65 13.36 11.83 -5.62
C ASN A 65 11.87 11.77 -5.96
N ALA A 66 11.33 10.57 -6.20
CA ALA A 66 9.91 10.39 -6.47
C ALA A 66 9.04 10.84 -5.29
N ARG A 67 9.46 10.56 -4.06
CA ARG A 67 8.82 11.07 -2.83
C ARG A 67 8.83 12.60 -2.79
N ALA A 68 9.92 13.25 -3.18
CA ALA A 68 9.99 14.70 -3.26
C ALA A 68 9.04 15.29 -4.33
N ILE A 69 8.83 14.60 -5.45
CA ILE A 69 7.92 15.04 -6.53
C ILE A 69 6.45 14.82 -6.15
N MET A 70 6.12 13.61 -5.68
CA MET A 70 4.76 13.17 -5.39
C MET A 70 4.25 13.66 -4.03
N GLY A 71 5.16 14.02 -3.11
CA GLY A 71 4.83 14.53 -1.78
C GLY A 71 3.96 13.55 -1.00
N LYS A 72 2.82 14.02 -0.49
CA LYS A 72 1.86 13.18 0.25
C LYS A 72 1.20 12.07 -0.58
N ASN A 73 1.35 12.10 -1.91
CA ASN A 73 0.81 11.06 -2.78
C ASN A 73 1.88 10.01 -3.13
N PHE A 74 2.94 9.91 -2.33
CA PHE A 74 3.92 8.84 -2.35
C PHE A 74 3.70 7.92 -1.15
N LEU A 75 3.49 6.64 -1.40
CA LEU A 75 3.40 5.59 -0.39
C LEU A 75 4.44 4.53 -0.72
N GLY A 76 5.58 4.58 -0.05
CA GLY A 76 6.74 3.73 -0.31
C GLY A 76 6.65 2.37 0.36
N VAL A 77 7.77 1.65 0.27
CA VAL A 77 7.92 0.33 0.90
C VAL A 77 7.85 0.46 2.41
N GLU A 78 8.37 1.55 2.98
CA GLU A 78 8.38 1.80 4.42
C GLU A 78 6.95 1.88 4.96
N GLU A 79 6.08 2.67 4.32
CA GLU A 79 4.68 2.78 4.72
C GLU A 79 3.96 1.43 4.62
N ALA A 80 4.23 0.66 3.54
CA ALA A 80 3.65 -0.66 3.35
C ALA A 80 4.09 -1.68 4.41
N ILE A 81 5.39 -1.75 4.72
CA ILE A 81 5.95 -2.61 5.76
C ILE A 81 5.34 -2.28 7.11
N GLN A 82 5.35 -0.99 7.47
CA GLN A 82 4.89 -0.51 8.77
C GLN A 82 3.40 -0.80 8.97
N HIS A 83 2.55 -0.43 8.01
CA HIS A 83 1.10 -0.47 8.20
C HIS A 83 0.48 -1.84 7.92
N PHE A 84 1.08 -2.64 7.04
CA PHE A 84 0.64 -4.02 6.81
C PHE A 84 1.43 -5.05 7.62
N LYS A 85 2.41 -4.62 8.44
CA LYS A 85 3.23 -5.48 9.30
C LYS A 85 3.88 -6.61 8.50
N LEU A 86 4.46 -6.25 7.35
CA LEU A 86 5.05 -7.18 6.40
C LEU A 86 6.56 -7.29 6.60
N GLN A 87 7.09 -8.48 6.31
CA GLN A 87 8.51 -8.70 6.13
C GLN A 87 8.73 -9.17 4.69
N PRO A 88 8.86 -8.25 3.72
CA PRO A 88 9.07 -8.61 2.32
C PRO A 88 10.43 -9.29 2.14
N SER A 89 10.48 -10.28 1.25
CA SER A 89 11.74 -10.94 0.88
C SER A 89 12.68 -9.97 0.14
N GLU A 90 13.97 -10.26 0.14
CA GLU A 90 14.95 -9.49 -0.65
C GLU A 90 14.57 -9.43 -2.14
N GLN A 91 13.97 -10.49 -2.67
CA GLN A 91 13.49 -10.53 -4.05
C GLN A 91 12.35 -9.53 -4.27
N ALA A 92 11.40 -9.43 -3.33
CA ALA A 92 10.32 -8.45 -3.39
C ALA A 92 10.87 -7.02 -3.30
N ILE A 93 11.79 -6.77 -2.37
CA ILE A 93 12.50 -5.49 -2.24
C ILE A 93 13.25 -5.15 -3.53
N SER A 94 13.92 -6.11 -4.14
CA SER A 94 14.69 -5.88 -5.36
C SER A 94 13.81 -5.46 -6.54
N ARG A 95 12.56 -5.96 -6.62
CA ARG A 95 11.59 -5.54 -7.65
C ARG A 95 11.12 -4.09 -7.48
N LEU A 96 11.27 -3.53 -6.30
CA LEU A 96 10.85 -2.16 -5.98
C LEU A 96 12.01 -1.16 -5.96
N LYS A 97 13.25 -1.59 -6.27
CA LYS A 97 14.41 -0.69 -6.29
C LYS A 97 14.23 0.49 -7.23
N GLU A 98 13.71 0.21 -8.43
CA GLU A 98 13.52 1.19 -9.50
C GLU A 98 12.05 1.54 -9.64
N ILE A 99 11.76 2.84 -9.83
CA ILE A 99 10.41 3.33 -10.11
C ILE A 99 10.25 3.40 -11.64
N PRO A 100 9.26 2.69 -12.22
CA PRO A 100 9.12 2.55 -13.67
C PRO A 100 8.47 3.78 -14.33
N PHE A 101 8.38 4.91 -13.63
CA PHE A 101 7.75 6.14 -14.12
C PHE A 101 8.80 7.25 -14.20
N SER A 102 8.86 7.93 -15.36
CA SER A 102 9.74 9.07 -15.52
C SER A 102 9.35 10.22 -14.59
N GLU A 103 10.32 11.07 -14.27
CA GLU A 103 10.06 12.31 -13.50
C GLU A 103 8.95 13.16 -14.14
N SER A 104 8.89 13.25 -15.47
CA SER A 104 7.84 14.01 -16.17
C SER A 104 6.44 13.43 -15.90
N VAL A 105 6.29 12.11 -15.95
CA VAL A 105 5.03 11.43 -15.64
C VAL A 105 4.65 11.64 -14.18
N LEU A 106 5.61 11.55 -13.26
CA LEU A 106 5.36 11.81 -11.84
C LEU A 106 4.91 13.26 -11.60
N ARG A 107 5.55 14.25 -12.23
CA ARG A 107 5.17 15.66 -12.12
C ARG A 107 3.77 15.93 -12.67
N GLU A 108 3.40 15.29 -13.78
CA GLU A 108 2.05 15.36 -14.37
C GLU A 108 1.01 14.76 -13.40
N CYS A 109 1.34 13.62 -12.79
CA CYS A 109 0.42 12.84 -11.99
C CYS A 109 0.36 13.25 -10.51
N LYS A 110 1.28 14.08 -10.02
CA LYS A 110 1.49 14.36 -8.59
C LYS A 110 0.25 14.79 -7.82
N ASN A 111 -0.73 15.41 -8.48
CA ASN A 111 -1.95 15.91 -7.84
C ASN A 111 -3.15 14.97 -8.00
N THR A 112 -3.10 14.04 -8.94
CA THR A 112 -4.24 13.21 -9.38
C THR A 112 -4.06 11.74 -9.09
N HIS A 113 -2.82 11.28 -8.90
CA HIS A 113 -2.49 9.89 -8.65
C HIS A 113 -1.70 9.73 -7.36
N ILE A 114 -1.67 8.51 -6.88
CA ILE A 114 -0.84 8.02 -5.78
C ILE A 114 0.17 7.06 -6.36
N LEU A 115 1.45 7.35 -6.18
CA LEU A 115 2.53 6.41 -6.44
C LEU A 115 2.67 5.52 -5.21
N ILE A 116 2.50 4.21 -5.40
CA ILE A 116 2.46 3.23 -4.31
C ILE A 116 3.36 2.03 -4.61
N ALA A 117 4.12 1.61 -3.62
CA ALA A 117 4.81 0.32 -3.61
C ALA A 117 3.79 -0.78 -3.28
N ASP A 118 3.28 -1.47 -4.30
CA ASP A 118 2.36 -2.59 -4.12
C ASP A 118 3.16 -3.87 -3.84
N LEU A 119 3.04 -4.41 -2.63
CA LEU A 119 3.67 -5.66 -2.21
C LEU A 119 2.88 -6.92 -2.63
N GLY A 120 1.88 -6.78 -3.49
CA GLY A 120 1.18 -7.91 -4.10
C GLY A 120 0.16 -8.59 -3.18
N LEU A 121 -0.27 -7.94 -2.09
CA LEU A 121 -1.27 -8.54 -1.21
C LEU A 121 -2.62 -8.70 -1.94
N SER A 122 -3.25 -9.84 -1.72
CA SER A 122 -4.66 -10.06 -2.07
C SER A 122 -5.59 -9.22 -1.18
N ILE A 123 -6.87 -9.09 -1.56
CA ILE A 123 -7.86 -8.38 -0.73
C ILE A 123 -7.96 -9.03 0.65
N ILE A 124 -7.95 -10.37 0.70
CA ILE A 124 -7.96 -11.12 1.96
C ILE A 124 -6.67 -10.92 2.74
N GLY A 125 -5.52 -10.86 2.04
CA GLY A 125 -4.22 -10.58 2.65
C GLY A 125 -4.15 -9.20 3.32
N VAL A 126 -4.70 -8.16 2.70
CA VAL A 126 -4.83 -6.82 3.31
C VAL A 126 -5.75 -6.88 4.52
N LYS A 127 -6.94 -7.47 4.36
CA LYS A 127 -7.97 -7.53 5.41
C LYS A 127 -7.50 -8.24 6.68
N SER A 128 -6.67 -9.28 6.56
CA SER A 128 -6.16 -10.02 7.73
C SER A 128 -5.09 -9.26 8.52
N ARG A 129 -4.58 -8.13 8.00
CA ARG A 129 -3.44 -7.38 8.58
C ARG A 129 -3.84 -6.05 9.22
N VAL A 130 -5.09 -5.63 9.05
CA VAL A 130 -5.57 -4.33 9.50
C VAL A 130 -6.80 -4.49 10.39
N ASP A 131 -7.23 -3.40 11.04
CA ASP A 131 -8.47 -3.40 11.81
C ASP A 131 -9.65 -3.81 10.91
N ARG A 132 -10.42 -4.81 11.35
CA ARG A 132 -11.63 -5.29 10.67
C ARG A 132 -12.64 -4.17 10.38
N ASN A 133 -12.62 -3.10 11.17
CA ASN A 133 -13.49 -1.95 11.00
C ASN A 133 -13.18 -1.16 9.72
N LEU A 134 -12.00 -1.34 9.12
CA LEU A 134 -11.64 -0.68 7.87
C LEU A 134 -12.34 -1.28 6.64
N PHE A 135 -13.00 -2.42 6.77
CA PHE A 135 -13.77 -3.04 5.69
C PHE A 135 -15.26 -3.01 6.03
N TYR A 136 -16.11 -2.67 5.07
CA TYR A 136 -17.56 -2.70 5.26
C TYR A 136 -18.04 -4.11 5.62
N SER A 137 -17.65 -5.10 4.81
CA SER A 137 -17.97 -6.50 5.03
C SER A 137 -16.97 -7.13 6.02
N LYS A 138 -17.46 -7.53 7.21
CA LYS A 138 -16.62 -8.05 8.30
C LYS A 138 -16.25 -9.51 8.08
N GLU A 139 -17.03 -10.49 8.53
CA GLU A 139 -16.63 -11.91 8.50
C GLU A 139 -17.13 -12.60 7.22
N ASP A 140 -18.43 -12.52 6.93
CA ASP A 140 -19.07 -13.19 5.78
C ASP A 140 -19.12 -12.31 4.53
N ALA A 141 -17.98 -11.75 4.13
CA ALA A 141 -17.91 -10.97 2.89
C ALA A 141 -18.20 -11.89 1.68
N TRP A 142 -19.10 -11.47 0.79
CA TRP A 142 -19.48 -12.23 -0.42
C TRP A 142 -18.26 -12.60 -1.29
N TYR A 143 -17.21 -11.79 -1.23
CA TYR A 143 -15.99 -11.98 -2.01
C TYR A 143 -14.96 -12.91 -1.36
N THR A 144 -15.17 -13.40 -0.12
CA THR A 144 -14.19 -14.23 0.59
C THR A 144 -13.79 -15.48 -0.21
N ASN A 145 -14.75 -16.08 -0.93
CA ASN A 145 -14.53 -17.28 -1.75
C ASN A 145 -14.36 -16.96 -3.24
N GLN A 146 -14.18 -15.69 -3.61
CA GLN A 146 -14.00 -15.28 -4.99
C GLN A 146 -12.53 -15.29 -5.37
N ALA A 147 -12.22 -15.82 -6.56
CA ALA A 147 -10.84 -15.93 -7.06
C ALA A 147 -10.11 -14.58 -7.05
N PHE A 148 -10.78 -13.49 -7.47
CA PHE A 148 -10.17 -12.16 -7.51
C PHE A 148 -9.74 -11.65 -6.13
N ALA A 149 -10.43 -12.04 -5.06
CA ALA A 149 -10.15 -11.55 -3.71
C ALA A 149 -8.99 -12.30 -3.05
N GLN A 150 -8.76 -13.56 -3.44
CA GLN A 150 -7.68 -14.41 -2.95
C GLN A 150 -6.39 -14.25 -3.77
N LYS A 151 -6.51 -13.82 -5.04
CA LYS A 151 -5.40 -13.62 -5.95
C LYS A 151 -4.40 -12.61 -5.40
N GLU A 152 -3.16 -13.05 -5.22
CA GLU A 152 -2.02 -12.18 -4.98
C GLU A 152 -1.57 -11.50 -6.28
N GLY A 153 -1.01 -10.30 -6.12
CA GLY A 153 -0.49 -9.48 -7.19
C GLY A 153 1.00 -9.61 -7.38
N GLU A 154 1.49 -8.98 -8.44
CA GLU A 154 2.92 -8.74 -8.59
C GLU A 154 3.38 -7.64 -7.64
N VAL A 155 4.56 -7.85 -7.05
CA VAL A 155 5.30 -6.81 -6.33
C VAL A 155 5.82 -5.79 -7.35
N THR A 156 5.27 -4.57 -7.33
CA THR A 156 5.59 -3.51 -8.30
C THR A 156 5.18 -2.12 -7.81
N TRP A 157 5.70 -1.08 -8.45
CA TRP A 157 5.19 0.28 -8.28
C TRP A 157 3.93 0.48 -9.11
N ARG A 158 2.92 1.15 -8.54
CA ARG A 158 1.70 1.55 -9.25
C ARG A 158 1.47 3.03 -9.11
N LEU A 159 0.94 3.65 -10.16
CA LEU A 159 0.54 5.05 -10.15
C LEU A 159 -0.98 5.14 -10.37
N ILE A 160 -1.74 5.05 -9.29
CA ILE A 160 -3.20 4.86 -9.29
C ILE A 160 -3.91 6.20 -9.10
N ARG A 161 -4.93 6.51 -9.91
CA ARG A 161 -5.75 7.71 -9.70
C ARG A 161 -6.43 7.67 -8.34
N LYS A 162 -6.40 8.79 -7.62
CA LYS A 162 -7.03 8.92 -6.30
C LYS A 162 -8.54 9.20 -6.38
N ASP A 163 -9.05 9.43 -7.59
CA ASP A 163 -10.45 9.67 -7.94
C ASP A 163 -10.83 8.83 -9.16
N ILE A 164 -12.13 8.67 -9.41
CA ILE A 164 -12.62 8.01 -10.64
C ILE A 164 -12.24 8.82 -11.88
N VAL A 165 -12.15 8.14 -13.03
CA VAL A 165 -11.96 8.80 -14.32
C VAL A 165 -13.06 9.86 -14.52
N PRO A 166 -12.73 11.12 -14.85
CA PRO A 166 -13.71 12.16 -15.04
C PRO A 166 -14.78 11.76 -16.07
N SER A 167 -16.04 12.09 -15.78
CA SER A 167 -17.19 11.75 -16.63
C SER A 167 -17.40 10.24 -16.88
N SER A 168 -16.85 9.35 -16.04
CA SER A 168 -17.06 7.90 -16.16
C SER A 168 -18.33 7.37 -15.50
N THR A 169 -19.05 8.19 -14.72
CA THR A 169 -20.32 7.79 -14.11
C THR A 169 -21.44 7.69 -15.14
N SER A 170 -22.49 6.93 -14.81
CA SER A 170 -23.66 6.74 -15.67
C SER A 170 -23.32 6.23 -17.08
N LYS A 171 -22.28 5.38 -17.15
CA LYS A 171 -21.78 4.78 -18.40
C LYS A 171 -21.67 3.27 -18.29
N THR A 172 -21.85 2.60 -19.43
CA THR A 172 -21.55 1.17 -19.56
C THR A 172 -20.06 0.92 -19.38
N TRP A 173 -19.67 -0.33 -19.11
CA TRP A 173 -18.25 -0.70 -19.05
C TRP A 173 -17.49 -0.29 -20.32
N GLN A 174 -18.04 -0.59 -21.50
CA GLN A 174 -17.41 -0.24 -22.78
C GLN A 174 -17.26 1.28 -22.95
N GLN A 175 -18.29 2.05 -22.58
CA GLN A 175 -18.23 3.52 -22.61
C GLN A 175 -17.21 4.07 -21.62
N GLN A 176 -17.05 3.45 -20.45
CA GLN A 176 -16.04 3.82 -19.48
C GLN A 176 -14.62 3.52 -20.00
N GLN A 177 -14.39 2.34 -20.58
CA GLN A 177 -13.10 1.97 -21.16
C GLN A 177 -12.67 2.92 -22.28
N ALA A 178 -13.62 3.48 -23.03
CA ALA A 178 -13.33 4.49 -24.05
C ALA A 178 -12.85 5.85 -23.49
N LEU A 179 -12.92 6.08 -22.17
CA LEU A 179 -12.46 7.32 -21.53
C LEU A 179 -11.01 7.29 -21.07
N ILE A 180 -10.40 6.11 -20.97
CA ILE A 180 -8.99 5.98 -20.59
C ILE A 180 -8.11 5.92 -21.84
N THR A 181 -6.91 6.48 -21.71
CA THR A 181 -5.95 6.55 -22.82
C THR A 181 -5.10 5.28 -22.93
N ALA A 182 -4.32 5.13 -24.01
CA ALA A 182 -3.46 3.96 -24.21
C ALA A 182 -2.41 3.75 -23.10
N VAL A 183 -2.03 4.84 -22.42
CA VAL A 183 -1.07 4.88 -21.30
C VAL A 183 -1.73 4.66 -19.93
N GLU A 184 -3.03 4.45 -19.90
CA GLU A 184 -3.78 4.11 -18.70
C GLU A 184 -4.32 2.67 -18.80
N GLU A 185 -4.54 2.07 -17.65
CA GLU A 185 -5.23 0.79 -17.48
C GLU A 185 -6.25 0.88 -16.36
N THR A 186 -7.22 -0.05 -16.37
CA THR A 186 -8.10 -0.24 -15.22
C THR A 186 -7.43 -1.19 -14.24
N PRO A 187 -7.12 -0.77 -13.00
CA PRO A 187 -6.45 -1.61 -12.03
C PRO A 187 -7.35 -2.75 -11.53
N GLU A 188 -6.70 -3.80 -11.01
CA GLU A 188 -7.36 -4.86 -10.25
C GLU A 188 -7.90 -4.32 -8.91
N ALA A 189 -9.00 -4.89 -8.44
CA ALA A 189 -9.67 -4.55 -7.19
C ALA A 189 -8.73 -4.71 -5.99
N ARG A 190 -7.84 -5.69 -6.00
CA ARG A 190 -6.80 -5.83 -4.94
C ARG A 190 -5.89 -4.61 -4.85
N ALA A 191 -5.47 -4.04 -5.98
CA ALA A 191 -4.61 -2.85 -6.01
C ALA A 191 -5.37 -1.62 -5.52
N MET A 192 -6.66 -1.51 -5.87
CA MET A 192 -7.53 -0.45 -5.36
C MET A 192 -7.75 -0.56 -3.84
N VAL A 193 -8.04 -1.77 -3.32
CA VAL A 193 -8.16 -2.02 -1.87
C VAL A 193 -6.87 -1.70 -1.15
N TYR A 194 -5.75 -2.24 -1.62
CA TYR A 194 -4.42 -2.00 -1.06
C TYR A 194 -4.14 -0.50 -0.95
N THR A 195 -4.36 0.24 -2.04
CA THR A 195 -4.12 1.70 -2.09
C THR A 195 -5.05 2.46 -1.15
N ASN A 196 -6.34 2.16 -1.14
CA ASN A 196 -7.32 2.84 -0.28
C ASN A 196 -6.98 2.67 1.20
N ILE A 197 -6.69 1.43 1.61
CA ILE A 197 -6.38 1.11 3.00
C ILE A 197 -5.05 1.72 3.41
N LEU A 198 -3.99 1.59 2.60
CA LEU A 198 -2.69 2.16 2.94
C LEU A 198 -2.76 3.70 3.03
N TYR A 199 -3.42 4.34 2.06
CA TYR A 199 -3.61 5.79 2.07
C TYR A 199 -4.35 6.27 3.32
N TYR A 200 -5.39 5.55 3.74
CA TYR A 200 -6.11 5.85 4.97
C TYR A 200 -5.23 5.67 6.21
N LEU A 201 -4.44 4.59 6.29
CA LEU A 201 -3.57 4.33 7.43
C LEU A 201 -2.47 5.40 7.59
N VAL A 202 -1.96 5.93 6.47
CA VAL A 202 -0.90 6.95 6.48
C VAL A 202 -1.46 8.36 6.71
N HIS A 203 -2.61 8.70 6.13
CA HIS A 203 -3.10 10.08 6.12
C HIS A 203 -4.40 10.31 6.92
N GLY A 204 -5.07 9.27 7.38
CA GLY A 204 -6.41 9.34 7.99
C GLY A 204 -7.52 9.76 7.03
N SER A 205 -7.21 9.94 5.74
CA SER A 205 -8.13 10.41 4.71
C SER A 205 -8.67 9.25 3.89
N ARG A 206 -9.98 9.24 3.59
CA ARG A 206 -10.64 8.16 2.84
C ARG A 206 -10.79 8.56 1.38
N LEU A 207 -10.23 7.76 0.48
CA LEU A 207 -10.46 7.90 -0.97
C LEU A 207 -11.82 7.28 -1.33
N PHE A 208 -12.43 7.75 -2.42
CA PHE A 208 -13.70 7.20 -2.93
C PHE A 208 -14.82 7.09 -1.86
N SER A 209 -14.96 8.10 -1.00
CA SER A 209 -15.93 8.05 0.12
C SER A 209 -17.39 8.01 -0.33
N SER A 210 -17.72 8.68 -1.44
CA SER A 210 -19.09 8.82 -1.96
C SER A 210 -19.31 8.16 -3.32
N VAL A 211 -18.31 7.43 -3.83
CA VAL A 211 -18.32 6.82 -5.16
C VAL A 211 -17.72 5.42 -5.12
N TYR A 212 -18.00 4.63 -6.13
CA TYR A 212 -17.40 3.33 -6.39
C TYR A 212 -16.58 3.39 -7.67
N ALA A 213 -15.35 2.88 -7.63
CA ALA A 213 -14.48 2.78 -8.77
C ALA A 213 -14.50 1.33 -9.29
N ARG A 214 -15.01 1.16 -10.52
CA ARG A 214 -15.05 -0.13 -11.21
C ARG A 214 -13.63 -0.55 -11.59
N CYS A 215 -13.32 -1.82 -11.31
CA CYS A 215 -12.01 -2.45 -11.50
C CYS A 215 -12.06 -3.44 -12.68
N SER A 216 -10.91 -4.00 -13.06
CA SER A 216 -10.82 -4.95 -14.17
C SER A 216 -11.37 -6.34 -13.83
N ASP A 217 -11.40 -6.73 -12.54
CA ASP A 217 -11.83 -8.05 -12.10
C ASP A 217 -13.31 -8.35 -12.35
N LEU A 218 -13.59 -9.65 -12.47
CA LEU A 218 -14.94 -10.22 -12.53
C LEU A 218 -15.17 -11.10 -11.31
N GLY A 219 -16.35 -10.96 -10.70
CA GLY A 219 -16.87 -11.97 -9.78
C GLY A 219 -17.39 -13.20 -10.54
N SER A 220 -17.64 -14.29 -9.82
CA SER A 220 -18.13 -15.56 -10.37
C SER A 220 -19.47 -15.43 -11.10
N GLY A 221 -20.28 -14.43 -10.76
CA GLY A 221 -21.54 -14.10 -11.44
C GLY A 221 -21.36 -13.31 -12.74
N GLY A 222 -20.13 -13.06 -13.20
CA GLY A 222 -19.84 -12.26 -14.39
C GLY A 222 -19.85 -10.76 -14.16
N CYS A 223 -20.12 -10.30 -12.93
CA CYS A 223 -20.15 -8.88 -12.61
C CYS A 223 -18.79 -8.26 -12.38
N ARG A 224 -18.57 -7.06 -12.92
CA ARG A 224 -17.36 -6.25 -12.65
C ARG A 224 -17.28 -5.89 -11.18
N VAL A 225 -16.11 -6.07 -10.60
CA VAL A 225 -15.84 -5.70 -9.22
C VAL A 225 -15.69 -4.18 -9.13
N CYS A 226 -16.20 -3.57 -8.07
CA CYS A 226 -15.98 -2.17 -7.76
C CYS A 226 -15.56 -1.97 -6.31
N VAL A 227 -14.73 -0.96 -6.07
CA VAL A 227 -14.16 -0.63 -4.76
C VAL A 227 -14.46 0.84 -4.45
N GLY A 228 -14.96 1.13 -3.26
CA GLY A 228 -15.25 2.50 -2.84
C GLY A 228 -16.26 2.56 -1.72
N GLY A 229 -17.06 3.63 -1.68
CA GLY A 229 -17.97 3.91 -0.58
C GLY A 229 -17.26 3.93 0.78
N PHE A 230 -16.02 4.44 0.82
CA PHE A 230 -15.19 4.34 2.02
C PHE A 230 -15.61 5.36 3.07
N GLY A 231 -16.58 4.97 3.90
CA GLY A 231 -17.16 5.77 4.98
C GLY A 231 -16.74 5.32 6.37
N SER A 232 -17.51 5.72 7.38
CA SER A 232 -17.35 5.28 8.78
C SER A 232 -17.49 3.77 8.94
N GLU A 233 -18.32 3.13 8.12
CA GLU A 233 -18.58 1.69 8.17
C GLU A 233 -17.43 0.83 7.58
N GLY A 234 -16.49 1.46 6.88
CA GLY A 234 -15.36 0.82 6.22
C GLY A 234 -15.43 0.84 4.69
N LEU A 235 -14.40 0.32 4.04
CA LEU A 235 -14.25 0.24 2.59
C LEU A 235 -15.15 -0.87 2.04
N SER A 236 -15.93 -0.56 1.02
CA SER A 236 -16.85 -1.51 0.38
C SER A 236 -16.23 -2.09 -0.89
N VAL A 237 -16.43 -3.40 -1.07
CA VAL A 237 -16.11 -4.15 -2.29
C VAL A 237 -17.40 -4.79 -2.78
N GLY A 238 -17.84 -4.40 -3.97
CA GLY A 238 -19.11 -4.84 -4.56
C GLY A 238 -18.93 -5.42 -5.97
N GLY A 239 -20.02 -5.94 -6.53
CA GLY A 239 -20.11 -6.34 -7.94
C GLY A 239 -21.22 -5.56 -8.64
N SER A 240 -20.95 -5.01 -9.83
CA SER A 240 -21.95 -4.29 -10.60
C SER A 240 -21.63 -4.21 -12.10
N ASP A 241 -22.51 -4.80 -12.92
CA ASP A 241 -22.57 -4.59 -14.37
C ASP A 241 -23.65 -3.59 -14.80
N GLY A 242 -24.41 -3.07 -13.83
CA GLY A 242 -25.51 -2.17 -14.09
C GLY A 242 -25.02 -0.86 -14.74
N ASN A 243 -25.75 -0.43 -15.76
CA ASN A 243 -25.81 0.96 -16.13
C ASN A 243 -26.64 1.68 -15.04
N TYR A 244 -26.42 2.98 -14.83
CA TYR A 244 -27.32 3.87 -14.05
C TYR A 244 -27.10 4.04 -12.53
N LEU A 245 -26.12 3.42 -11.88
CA LEU A 245 -25.73 3.90 -10.54
C LEU A 245 -24.89 5.17 -10.69
N GLY A 246 -25.47 6.34 -10.36
CA GLY A 246 -24.81 7.64 -10.52
C GLY A 246 -23.46 7.77 -9.78
N GLY A 247 -23.22 6.94 -8.78
CA GLY A 247 -21.95 6.86 -8.03
C GLY A 247 -20.92 5.86 -8.56
N LEU A 248 -21.18 5.12 -9.64
CA LEU A 248 -20.26 4.10 -10.17
C LEU A 248 -19.43 4.66 -11.34
N GLY A 249 -18.17 4.98 -11.07
CA GLY A 249 -17.18 5.43 -12.05
C GLY A 249 -16.15 4.34 -12.39
N LEU A 250 -15.15 4.70 -13.18
CA LEU A 250 -14.04 3.82 -13.58
C LEU A 250 -12.77 4.13 -12.77
N ALA A 251 -12.09 3.10 -12.27
CA ALA A 251 -10.74 3.22 -11.74
C ALA A 251 -9.72 3.33 -12.87
N ALA A 252 -8.64 4.07 -12.68
CA ALA A 252 -7.53 4.06 -13.63
C ALA A 252 -6.17 4.17 -12.94
N ALA A 253 -5.16 3.61 -13.59
CA ALA A 253 -3.76 3.69 -13.21
C ALA A 253 -2.92 3.97 -14.47
N ARG A 254 -1.75 4.58 -14.30
CA ARG A 254 -0.76 4.73 -15.37
C ARG A 254 0.01 3.41 -15.56
N LYS A 255 0.22 3.06 -16.83
CA LYS A 255 1.12 1.97 -17.26
C LYS A 255 2.57 2.41 -17.22
#